data_AF-A0A540WGQ2-F1
#
_entry.id   AF-A0A540WGQ2-F1
#
_cell.length_a   1.000
_cell.length_b   1.000
_cell.length_c   1.000
_cell.angle_alpha   90.00
_cell.angle_beta   90.00
_cell.angle_gamma   90.00
#
_symmetry.space_group_name_H-M   'P 1'
#
loop_
_entity.id
_entity.type
_entity.pdbx_description
1 polymer ?
#
loop_
_entity_poly.entity_id
_entity_poly.type
_entity_poly.pdbx_seq_one_letter_code
_entity_poly.pdbx_strand_id
1 'polypeptide(L)' 'TPAMRSELAQQIPPAVLDMHAHWLPLRLAVYQREMAKSMQPKVGRNDPCPCGSGAKFKKCCGAAADLH' A
#
# COMPACT_ATOMS: atom_id res chain seq x y z
N THR A 1 -30.72 -29.42 -13.51
CA THR A 1 -32.09 -28.93 -13.71
C THR A 1 -32.19 -27.46 -13.30
N PRO A 2 -33.27 -26.72 -13.65
CA PRO A 2 -33.48 -25.36 -13.14
C PRO A 2 -33.36 -25.27 -11.60
N ALA A 3 -33.89 -26.27 -10.87
CA ALA A 3 -33.76 -26.36 -9.42
C ALA A 3 -32.31 -26.43 -8.93
N MET A 4 -31.46 -27.26 -9.56
CA MET A 4 -30.03 -27.32 -9.21
C MET A 4 -29.30 -25.99 -9.44
N ARG A 5 -29.69 -25.23 -10.47
CA ARG A 5 -29.09 -23.91 -10.74
C ARG A 5 -29.48 -22.90 -9.66
N SER A 6 -30.76 -22.88 -9.29
CA SER A 6 -31.25 -22.01 -8.20
C SER A 6 -30.57 -22.33 -6.88
N GLU A 7 -30.36 -23.62 -6.59
CA GLU A 7 -29.64 -24.05 -5.39
C GLU A 7 -28.17 -23.59 -5.39
N LEU A 8 -27.45 -23.80 -6.49
CA LEU A 8 -26.06 -23.34 -6.63
C LEU A 8 -25.95 -21.81 -6.56
N ALA A 9 -26.95 -21.07 -7.05
CA ALA A 9 -26.96 -19.62 -7.00
C ALA A 9 -26.98 -19.07 -5.57
N GLN A 10 -27.52 -19.83 -4.60
CA GLN A 10 -27.51 -19.44 -3.17
C GLN A 10 -26.10 -19.37 -2.58
N GLN A 11 -25.12 -20.03 -3.21
CA GLN A 11 -23.71 -20.00 -2.77
C GLN A 11 -22.96 -18.75 -3.25
N ILE A 12 -23.52 -18.00 -4.20
CA ILE A 12 -22.83 -16.83 -4.77
C ILE A 12 -22.59 -15.75 -3.72
N PRO A 13 -23.59 -15.30 -2.92
CA PRO A 13 -23.35 -14.28 -1.89
C PRO A 13 -22.25 -14.65 -0.87
N PRO A 14 -22.26 -15.83 -0.21
CA PRO A 14 -21.19 -16.18 0.72
C PRO A 14 -19.84 -16.34 0.02
N ALA A 15 -19.79 -16.89 -1.20
CA ALA A 15 -18.54 -17.00 -1.95
C ALA A 15 -17.93 -15.62 -2.26
N VAL A 16 -18.73 -14.61 -2.60
CA VAL A 16 -18.26 -13.24 -2.82
C VAL A 16 -17.70 -12.63 -1.52
N LEU A 17 -18.37 -12.87 -0.39
CA LEU A 17 -17.89 -12.42 0.91
C LEU A 17 -16.58 -13.08 1.31
N ASP A 18 -16.45 -14.39 1.08
CA ASP A 18 -15.24 -15.16 1.36
C ASP A 18 -14.07 -14.69 0.48
N MET A 19 -14.32 -14.48 -0.81
CA MET A 19 -13.34 -13.90 -1.73
C MET A 19 -12.88 -12.52 -1.24
N HIS A 20 -13.82 -11.66 -0.83
CA HIS A 20 -13.50 -10.35 -0.29
C HIS A 20 -12.65 -10.46 0.99
N ALA A 21 -13.03 -11.34 1.92
CA ALA A 21 -12.36 -11.56 3.19
C ALA A 21 -10.94 -12.11 2.99
N HIS A 22 -10.76 -13.05 2.07
CA HIS A 22 -9.45 -13.64 1.75
C HIS A 22 -8.41 -12.58 1.37
N TRP A 23 -8.79 -11.59 0.55
CA TRP A 23 -7.89 -10.51 0.11
C TRP A 23 -7.87 -9.29 1.03
N LEU A 24 -8.66 -9.28 2.12
CA LEU A 24 -8.74 -8.13 3.03
C LEU A 24 -7.40 -7.78 3.70
N PRO A 25 -6.60 -8.74 4.23
CA PRO A 25 -5.32 -8.42 4.85
C PRO A 25 -4.35 -7.71 3.90
N LEU A 26 -4.31 -8.16 2.63
CA LEU A 26 -3.46 -7.53 1.62
C LEU A 26 -3.90 -6.10 1.32
N ARG A 27 -5.20 -5.86 1.13
CA ARG A 27 -5.74 -4.51 0.91
C ARG A 27 -5.49 -3.59 2.10
N LEU A 28 -5.65 -4.11 3.32
CA LEU A 28 -5.35 -3.36 4.53
C LEU A 28 -3.86 -3.00 4.61
N ALA A 29 -2.96 -3.93 4.29
CA ALA A 29 -1.52 -3.66 4.29
C ALA A 29 -1.14 -2.58 3.25
N VAL A 30 -1.76 -2.57 2.08
CA VAL A 30 -1.59 -1.51 1.08
C VAL A 30 -2.07 -0.17 1.62
N TYR A 31 -3.30 -0.12 2.16
CA TYR A 31 -3.86 1.09 2.76
C TYR A 31 -2.98 1.64 3.89
N GLN A 32 -2.52 0.77 4.80
CA GLN A 32 -1.63 1.15 5.90
C GLN A 32 -0.31 1.75 5.39
N ARG A 33 0.29 1.15 4.36
CA ARG A 33 1.52 1.67 3.74
C ARG A 33 1.30 3.05 3.12
N GLU A 34 0.19 3.24 2.40
CA GLU A 34 -0.15 4.52 1.77
C GLU A 34 -0.41 5.60 2.81
N MET A 35 -1.15 5.28 3.87
CA MET A 35 -1.38 6.17 5.00
C MET A 35 -0.07 6.55 5.68
N ALA A 36 0.79 5.57 6.01
CA ALA A 36 2.11 5.83 6.61
C ALA A 36 2.96 6.74 5.72
N LYS A 37 2.98 6.53 4.41
CA LYS A 37 3.68 7.40 3.46
C LYS A 37 3.13 8.83 3.48
N SER A 38 1.81 8.99 3.60
CA SER A 38 1.20 10.33 3.66
C SER A 38 1.48 11.07 4.98
N MET A 39 1.67 10.34 6.08
CA MET A 39 2.01 10.89 7.39
C MET A 39 3.50 11.22 7.53
N GLN A 40 4.38 10.65 6.69
CA GLN A 40 5.80 10.98 6.74
C GLN A 40 6.03 12.45 6.35
N PRO A 41 6.80 13.22 7.15
CA PRO A 41 7.12 14.60 6.82
C PRO A 41 7.88 14.63 5.50
N LYS A 42 7.43 15.50 4.59
CA LYS A 42 8.09 15.70 3.30
C LYS A 42 9.43 16.39 3.56
N VAL A 43 10.54 15.69 3.34
CA VAL A 43 11.88 16.30 3.39
C VAL A 43 12.01 17.32 2.26
N GLY A 44 12.32 18.56 2.61
CA GLY A 44 12.58 19.62 1.65
C GLY A 44 13.92 19.38 0.94
N ARG A 45 13.99 19.77 -0.32
CA ARG A 45 15.19 19.62 -1.16
C ARG A 45 16.47 20.23 -0.53
N ASN A 46 16.33 21.28 0.28
CA ASN A 46 17.45 21.96 0.95
C ASN A 46 17.65 21.60 2.42
N ASP A 47 16.77 20.76 3.00
CA ASP A 47 16.83 20.39 4.41
C ASP A 47 18.02 19.44 4.67
N PRO A 48 18.51 19.34 5.92
CA PRO A 48 19.49 18.32 6.29
C PRO A 48 19.01 16.91 5.92
N CYS A 49 19.90 16.11 5.34
CA CYS A 49 19.56 14.78 4.86
C CYS A 49 19.30 13.82 6.05
N PRO A 50 18.17 13.08 6.07
CA PRO A 50 17.81 12.21 7.19
C PRO A 50 18.72 10.98 7.36
N CYS A 51 19.61 10.69 6.41
CA CYS A 51 20.63 9.63 6.55
C CYS A 51 21.77 9.99 7.52
N GLY A 52 21.80 11.22 8.05
CA GLY A 52 22.82 11.66 9.01
C GLY A 52 24.11 12.20 8.40
N SER A 53 24.21 12.34 7.07
CA SER A 53 25.41 12.84 6.40
C SER A 53 25.73 14.32 6.66
N GLY A 54 24.79 15.09 7.22
CA GLY A 54 24.91 16.54 7.41
C GLY A 54 24.78 17.36 6.11
N ALA A 55 24.72 16.73 4.94
CA ALA A 55 24.51 17.40 3.66
C ALA A 55 23.04 17.77 3.43
N LYS A 56 22.78 18.72 2.52
CA LYS A 56 21.40 19.01 2.05
C LYS A 56 20.84 17.80 1.31
N PHE A 57 19.56 17.49 1.48
CA PHE A 57 18.91 16.33 0.86
C PHE A 57 19.19 16.20 -0.65
N LYS A 58 19.15 17.30 -1.41
CA LYS A 58 19.44 17.33 -2.86
C LYS A 58 20.87 17.01 -3.29
N LYS A 59 21.80 16.97 -2.35
CA LYS A 59 23.22 16.68 -2.55
C LYS A 59 23.61 15.37 -1.86
N CYS A 60 22.63 14.57 -1.43
CA CYS A 60 22.81 13.28 -0.77
C CYS A 60 21.72 12.31 -1.29
N CYS A 61 20.88 11.71 -0.44
CA CYS A 61 19.86 10.73 -0.85
C CYS A 61 18.84 11.22 -1.89
N GLY A 62 18.69 12.54 -2.06
CA GLY A 62 17.83 13.15 -3.10
C GLY A 62 18.57 13.55 -4.38
N ALA A 63 19.86 13.21 -4.53
CA ALA A 63 20.62 13.45 -5.75
C ALA A 63 20.39 12.31 -6.75
N ALA A 64 20.23 12.66 -8.03
CA ALA A 64 19.92 11.67 -9.09
C ALA A 64 21.06 10.66 -9.36
N ALA A 65 22.29 10.97 -8.94
CA ALA A 65 23.46 10.13 -9.17
C ALA A 65 23.74 9.13 -8.02
N ASP A 66 23.05 9.29 -6.89
CA ASP A 66 23.45 8.73 -5.61
C ASP A 66 22.39 7.74 -5.12
N LEU A 67 22.47 6.49 -5.59
CA LEU A 67 21.71 5.37 -5.03
C LEU A 67 22.49 4.83 -3.83
N HIS A 68 22.36 5.50 -2.68
CA HIS A 68 22.91 5.05 -1.40
C HIS A 68 21.92 4.12 -0.68
#